data_AF-A0A9P3KB23-F1
#
_entry.id   AF-A0A9P3KB23-F1
#
_cell.length_a   1.000
_cell.length_b   1.000
_cell.length_c   1.000
_cell.angle_alpha   90.00
_cell.angle_beta   90.00
_cell.angle_gamma   90.00
#
_symmetry.space_group_name_H-M   'P 1'
#
loop_
_entity.id
_entity.type
_entity.pdbx_description
1 polymer ?
#
loop_
_entity_poly.entity_id
_entity_poly.type
_entity_poly.pdbx_seq_one_letter_code
_entity_poly.pdbx_strand_id
1 'polypeptide(L)'
;MDARQKKLFEIRLKLNQARKANQTAVVAEKRREEKPEEEESRGVSKAAWFEEKKRKMSKQLEAGGLDITKAYMLETQEAAETKYKKWEKKEAPFGWDVFNQRALYNAYKKRTDNIPYTEEEYLKAKEKDPDFYRDDASLQYGKATEIPEENVDRMVAELTDRAKSRKEFSRRRRHHDEKDIDSINDRNEHFNRKIERAFGKYTVEIKNNLERGTALPD
;
A
#
# COMPACT_ATOMS: atom_id res chain seq x y z
N MET A 1 -30.94 -1.32 -64.02
CA MET A 1 -29.65 -0.73 -63.60
C MET A 1 -28.73 -0.72 -64.80
N ASP A 2 -28.50 0.47 -65.36
CA ASP A 2 -27.62 0.68 -66.52
C ASP A 2 -26.17 0.21 -66.20
N ALA A 3 -25.47 -0.36 -67.17
CA ALA A 3 -24.16 -0.98 -66.97
C ALA A 3 -23.12 0.03 -66.44
N ARG A 4 -23.25 1.30 -66.84
CA ARG A 4 -22.43 2.41 -66.35
C ARG A 4 -22.66 2.70 -64.86
N GLN A 5 -23.91 2.61 -64.39
CA GLN A 5 -24.27 2.83 -62.99
C GLN A 5 -23.72 1.73 -62.08
N LYS A 6 -23.74 0.47 -62.53
CA LYS A 6 -23.13 -0.66 -61.79
C LYS A 6 -21.61 -0.50 -61.65
N LYS A 7 -20.93 -0.10 -62.74
CA LYS A 7 -19.48 0.16 -62.72
C LYS A 7 -19.12 1.33 -61.81
N LEU A 8 -19.92 2.39 -61.80
CA LEU A 8 -19.72 3.53 -60.89
C LEU A 8 -19.91 3.14 -59.41
N PHE A 9 -20.89 2.30 -59.11
CA PHE A 9 -21.10 1.79 -57.76
C PHE A 9 -19.93 0.93 -57.27
N GLU A 10 -19.41 0.04 -58.12
CA GLU A 10 -18.25 -0.79 -57.81
C GLU A 10 -16.99 0.05 -57.54
N ILE A 11 -16.76 1.09 -58.33
CA ILE A 11 -15.63 2.02 -58.13
C ILE A 11 -15.77 2.76 -56.79
N ARG A 12 -16.99 3.22 -56.45
CA ARG A 12 -17.25 3.87 -55.15
C ARG A 12 -17.04 2.92 -53.97
N LEU A 13 -17.43 1.65 -54.13
CA LEU A 13 -17.22 0.63 -53.11
C LEU A 13 -15.71 0.37 -52.88
N LYS A 14 -14.92 0.21 -53.96
CA LYS A 14 -13.46 0.05 -53.88
C LYS A 14 -12.78 1.27 -53.26
N LEU A 15 -13.22 2.48 -53.59
CA LEU A 15 -12.72 3.71 -52.96
C LEU A 15 -12.99 3.77 -51.46
N ASN A 16 -14.19 3.36 -51.02
CA ASN A 16 -14.51 3.31 -49.60
C ASN A 16 -13.69 2.25 -48.85
N GLN A 17 -13.46 1.09 -49.48
CA GLN A 17 -12.59 0.05 -48.92
C GLN A 17 -11.15 0.56 -48.75
N ALA A 18 -10.60 1.22 -49.78
CA ALA A 18 -9.27 1.81 -49.73
C ALA A 18 -9.13 2.89 -48.64
N ARG A 19 -10.14 3.78 -48.51
CA ARG A 19 -10.15 4.79 -47.43
C ARG A 19 -10.14 4.15 -46.05
N LYS A 20 -10.98 3.12 -45.83
CA LYS A 20 -11.06 2.42 -44.55
C LYS A 20 -9.74 1.70 -44.24
N ALA A 21 -9.14 1.03 -45.22
CA ALA A 21 -7.85 0.36 -45.08
C ALA A 21 -6.73 1.34 -44.72
N ASN A 22 -6.66 2.48 -45.41
CA ASN A 22 -5.67 3.53 -45.11
C ASN A 22 -5.89 4.13 -43.72
N GLN A 23 -7.15 4.42 -43.34
CA GLN A 23 -7.46 4.92 -42.01
C GLN A 23 -7.06 3.92 -40.92
N THR A 24 -7.32 2.62 -41.12
CA THR A 24 -6.90 1.59 -40.17
C THR A 24 -5.39 1.47 -40.07
N ALA A 25 -4.66 1.60 -41.19
CA ALA A 25 -3.20 1.55 -41.21
C ALA A 25 -2.59 2.76 -40.48
N VAL A 26 -3.10 3.97 -40.72
CA VAL A 26 -2.65 5.20 -40.04
C VAL A 26 -2.90 5.13 -38.54
N VAL A 27 -4.08 4.64 -38.12
CA VAL A 27 -4.39 4.44 -36.70
C VAL A 27 -3.48 3.37 -36.08
N ALA A 28 -3.12 2.32 -36.82
CA ALA A 28 -2.22 1.28 -36.34
C ALA A 28 -0.78 1.78 -36.17
N GLU A 29 -0.26 2.58 -37.12
CA GLU A 29 1.07 3.20 -37.02
C GLU A 29 1.11 4.25 -35.92
N LYS A 30 0.10 5.12 -35.82
CA LYS A 30 -0.01 6.06 -34.71
C LYS A 30 -0.05 5.36 -33.34
N ARG A 31 -0.75 4.23 -33.25
CA ARG A 31 -0.75 3.37 -32.05
C ARG A 31 0.58 2.65 -31.83
N ARG A 32 1.47 2.51 -32.81
CA ARG A 32 2.84 1.99 -32.59
C ARG A 32 3.76 3.10 -32.12
N GLU A 33 3.63 4.30 -32.68
CA GLU A 33 4.42 5.47 -32.28
C GLU A 33 4.04 6.00 -30.89
N GLU A 34 2.74 6.02 -30.55
CA GLU A 34 2.24 6.52 -29.26
C GLU A 34 2.36 5.50 -28.11
N LYS A 35 2.68 4.23 -28.39
CA LYS A 35 2.87 3.23 -27.33
C LYS A 35 4.29 3.33 -26.76
N PRO A 36 4.49 3.82 -25.53
CA PRO A 36 5.70 3.49 -24.80
C PRO A 36 5.73 1.97 -24.60
N GLU A 37 6.89 1.33 -24.71
CA GLU A 37 7.09 -0.12 -24.45
C GLU A 37 6.55 -0.57 -23.07
N GLU A 38 6.24 0.36 -22.16
CA GLU A 38 5.63 0.12 -20.85
C GLU A 38 4.15 -0.30 -20.91
N GLU A 39 3.41 0.07 -21.96
CA GLU A 39 1.95 -0.11 -22.01
C GLU A 39 1.47 -1.52 -22.42
N GLU A 40 2.37 -2.37 -22.95
CA GLU A 40 2.09 -3.79 -23.20
C GLU A 40 1.77 -4.58 -21.92
N SER A 41 2.04 -4.01 -20.75
CA SER A 41 1.81 -4.63 -19.45
C SER A 41 0.36 -4.52 -18.93
N ARG A 42 -0.51 -3.73 -19.55
CA ARG A 42 -1.88 -3.47 -19.03
C ARG A 42 -2.91 -4.59 -19.26
N GLY A 43 -2.51 -5.74 -19.81
CA GLY A 43 -3.38 -6.91 -19.99
C GLY A 43 -2.72 -8.27 -19.75
N VAL A 44 -1.44 -8.29 -19.36
CA VAL A 44 -0.69 -9.52 -19.11
C VAL A 44 -0.86 -9.91 -17.65
N SER A 45 -1.14 -11.18 -17.36
CA SER A 45 -1.23 -11.65 -15.97
C SER A 45 0.06 -11.29 -15.24
N LYS A 46 -0.04 -10.88 -13.97
CA LYS A 46 1.13 -10.47 -13.17
C LYS A 46 2.28 -11.48 -13.26
N ALA A 47 1.96 -12.77 -13.38
CA ALA A 47 2.90 -13.87 -13.59
C ALA A 47 3.65 -13.78 -14.93
N ALA A 48 2.95 -13.60 -16.05
CA ALA A 48 3.58 -13.50 -17.37
C ALA A 48 4.44 -12.23 -17.50
N TRP A 49 4.06 -11.12 -16.85
CA TRP A 49 4.91 -9.93 -16.76
C TRP A 49 6.22 -10.20 -15.99
N PHE A 50 6.14 -10.94 -14.87
CA PHE A 50 7.33 -11.34 -14.12
C PHE A 50 8.23 -12.31 -14.90
N GLU A 51 7.65 -13.27 -15.62
CA GLU A 51 8.39 -14.22 -16.47
C GLU A 51 9.10 -13.51 -17.62
N GLU A 52 8.42 -12.59 -18.29
CA GLU A 52 9.01 -11.81 -19.37
C GLU A 52 10.15 -10.92 -18.85
N LYS A 53 9.96 -10.28 -17.69
CA LYS A 53 11.00 -9.48 -17.03
C LYS A 53 12.20 -10.34 -16.65
N LYS A 54 11.98 -11.54 -16.09
CA LYS A 54 13.07 -12.51 -15.79
C LYS A 54 13.80 -12.92 -17.07
N ARG A 55 13.08 -13.18 -18.16
CA ARG A 55 13.67 -13.55 -19.45
C ARG A 55 14.53 -12.42 -20.04
N LYS A 56 14.06 -11.16 -19.99
CA LYS A 56 14.83 -10.00 -20.43
C LYS A 56 16.10 -9.82 -19.59
N MET A 57 15.98 -9.93 -18.26
CA MET A 57 17.13 -9.90 -17.35
C MET A 57 18.12 -11.04 -17.61
N SER A 58 17.65 -12.28 -17.83
CA SER A 58 18.52 -13.43 -18.14
C SER A 58 19.30 -13.19 -19.43
N LYS A 59 18.63 -12.71 -20.49
CA LYS A 59 19.29 -12.39 -21.77
C LYS A 59 20.35 -11.29 -21.62
N GLN A 60 20.08 -10.25 -20.82
CA GLN A 60 21.06 -9.19 -20.56
C GLN A 60 22.28 -9.69 -19.77
N LEU A 61 22.05 -10.60 -18.82
CA LEU A 61 23.13 -11.22 -18.04
C LEU A 61 23.96 -12.19 -18.87
N GLU A 62 23.31 -13.03 -19.68
CA GLU A 62 23.95 -13.92 -20.65
C GLU A 62 24.80 -13.14 -21.67
N ALA A 63 24.29 -12.01 -22.19
CA ALA A 63 25.05 -11.14 -23.08
C ALA A 63 26.29 -10.52 -22.41
N GLY A 64 26.23 -10.29 -21.09
CA GLY A 64 27.37 -9.84 -20.28
C GLY A 64 28.25 -10.97 -19.75
N GLY A 65 27.95 -12.24 -20.04
CA GLY A 65 28.66 -13.40 -19.47
C GLY A 65 28.52 -13.52 -17.95
N LEU A 66 27.49 -12.90 -17.36
CA LEU A 66 27.25 -12.84 -15.93
C LEU A 66 26.17 -13.86 -15.53
N ASP A 67 26.36 -14.50 -14.39
CA ASP A 67 25.36 -15.38 -13.80
C ASP A 67 24.22 -14.59 -13.16
N ILE A 68 23.05 -15.23 -13.01
CA ILE A 68 21.83 -14.67 -12.41
C ILE A 68 22.10 -14.16 -10.98
N THR A 69 23.02 -14.81 -10.26
CA THR A 69 23.46 -14.40 -8.92
C THR A 69 24.15 -13.02 -8.91
N LYS A 70 24.75 -12.60 -10.03
CA LYS A 70 25.45 -11.33 -10.21
C LYS A 70 24.59 -10.24 -10.86
N ALA A 71 23.27 -10.44 -10.91
CA ALA A 71 22.33 -9.49 -11.50
C ALA A 71 22.45 -8.05 -10.95
N TYR A 72 22.89 -7.91 -9.69
CA TYR A 72 23.12 -6.61 -9.05
C TYR A 72 24.23 -5.78 -9.73
N MET A 73 25.11 -6.38 -10.54
CA MET A 73 26.18 -5.67 -11.25
C MET A 73 25.65 -4.85 -12.45
N LEU A 74 24.48 -5.17 -12.97
CA LEU A 74 23.83 -4.41 -14.04
C LEU A 74 22.92 -3.29 -13.51
N GLU A 75 22.78 -3.20 -12.18
CA GLU A 75 21.93 -2.20 -11.54
C GLU A 75 22.68 -0.87 -11.39
N THR A 76 22.03 0.23 -11.79
CA THR A 76 22.59 1.57 -11.57
C THR A 76 22.61 1.90 -10.09
N GLN A 77 23.58 2.74 -9.68
CA GLN A 77 23.69 3.18 -8.29
C GLN A 77 22.37 3.79 -7.77
N GLU A 78 21.71 4.62 -8.58
CA GLU A 78 20.42 5.24 -8.23
C GLU A 78 19.30 4.20 -8.02
N ALA A 79 19.21 3.18 -8.89
CA ALA A 79 18.23 2.11 -8.73
C ALA A 79 18.50 1.28 -7.46
N ALA A 80 19.76 1.00 -7.17
CA ALA A 80 20.16 0.31 -5.94
C ALA A 80 19.81 1.14 -4.69
N GLU A 81 20.14 2.44 -4.66
CA GLU A 81 19.83 3.34 -3.54
C GLU A 81 18.32 3.42 -3.27
N THR A 82 17.50 3.55 -4.31
CA THR A 82 16.04 3.57 -4.14
C THR A 82 15.49 2.23 -3.62
N LYS A 83 16.08 1.10 -4.01
CA LYS A 83 15.71 -0.23 -3.46
C LYS A 83 16.11 -0.35 -1.99
N TYR A 84 17.35 0.00 -1.64
CA TYR A 84 17.83 -0.09 -0.26
C TYR A 84 17.04 0.84 0.66
N LYS A 85 16.73 2.07 0.22
CA LYS A 85 15.90 3.01 0.97
C LYS A 85 14.46 2.52 1.21
N LYS A 86 13.91 1.69 0.31
CA LYS A 86 12.62 1.00 0.54
C LYS A 86 12.73 -0.12 1.57
N TRP A 87 13.91 -0.74 1.67
CA TRP A 87 14.18 -1.81 2.65
C TRP A 87 14.60 -1.27 4.02
N GLU A 88 15.05 -0.02 4.09
CA GLU A 88 15.27 0.68 5.35
C GLU A 88 13.97 0.74 6.15
N LYS A 89 13.93 -0.06 7.22
CA LYS A 89 12.82 -0.05 8.16
C LYS A 89 12.94 1.20 9.00
N LYS A 90 11.90 2.04 8.99
CA LYS A 90 11.78 3.11 9.97
C LYS A 90 11.70 2.50 11.37
N GLU A 91 12.50 3.02 12.29
CA GLU A 91 12.49 2.59 13.68
C GLU A 91 11.06 2.68 14.25
N ALA A 92 10.59 1.57 14.80
CA ALA A 92 9.29 1.52 15.43
C ALA A 92 9.37 2.25 16.78
N PRO A 93 8.32 3.00 17.17
CA PRO A 93 8.28 3.63 18.49
C PRO A 93 8.36 2.54 19.58
N PHE A 94 9.25 2.75 20.55
CA PHE A 94 9.48 1.81 21.64
C PHE A 94 8.70 2.21 22.90
N GLY A 95 8.07 1.24 23.58
CA GLY A 95 7.40 1.47 24.86
C GLY A 95 6.35 2.58 24.81
N TRP A 96 6.53 3.61 25.66
CA TRP A 96 5.61 4.74 25.78
C TRP A 96 5.77 5.81 24.69
N ASP A 97 6.81 5.74 23.86
CA ASP A 97 7.03 6.71 22.76
C ASP A 97 5.95 6.65 21.68
N VAL A 98 5.11 5.61 21.69
CA VAL A 98 3.90 5.50 20.86
C VAL A 98 2.94 6.66 21.10
N PHE A 99 2.96 7.27 22.29
CA PHE A 99 2.08 8.38 22.67
C PHE A 99 2.75 9.76 22.57
N ASN A 100 3.98 9.84 22.04
CA ASN A 100 4.66 11.11 21.81
C ASN A 100 3.94 11.94 20.72
N GLN A 101 4.01 13.27 20.82
CA GLN A 101 3.50 14.22 19.82
C GLN A 101 3.92 13.84 18.39
N ARG A 102 5.17 13.42 18.18
CA ARG A 102 5.65 12.98 16.85
C ARG A 102 4.92 11.73 16.35
N ALA A 103 4.67 10.75 17.21
CA ALA A 103 3.94 9.53 16.84
C ALA A 103 2.47 9.83 16.52
N LEU A 104 1.83 10.69 17.33
CA LEU A 104 0.47 11.16 17.10
C LEU A 104 0.36 11.94 15.78
N TYR A 105 1.32 12.81 15.48
CA TYR A 105 1.39 13.54 14.22
C TYR A 105 1.57 12.61 13.02
N ASN A 106 2.46 11.62 13.11
CA ASN A 106 2.65 10.63 12.04
C ASN A 106 1.38 9.77 11.81
N ALA A 107 0.66 9.43 12.88
CA ALA A 107 -0.63 8.75 12.77
C ALA A 107 -1.68 9.64 12.10
N TYR A 108 -1.74 10.92 12.47
CA TYR A 108 -2.58 11.92 11.81
C TYR A 108 -2.27 12.01 10.31
N LYS A 109 -0.99 12.15 9.95
CA LYS A 109 -0.54 12.25 8.57
C LYS A 109 -0.95 11.02 7.74
N LYS A 110 -0.70 9.82 8.27
CA LYS A 110 -1.14 8.57 7.60
C LYS A 110 -2.65 8.53 7.39
N ARG A 111 -3.42 9.07 8.33
CA ARG A 111 -4.88 9.15 8.20
C ARG A 111 -5.27 10.12 7.10
N THR A 112 -4.68 11.32 7.06
CA THR A 112 -4.98 12.30 6.01
C THR A 112 -4.60 11.81 4.63
N ASP A 113 -3.53 11.02 4.51
CA ASP A 113 -3.11 10.41 3.25
C ASP A 113 -4.14 9.38 2.72
N ASN A 114 -4.93 8.77 3.60
CA ASN A 114 -5.95 7.78 3.24
C ASN A 114 -7.32 8.40 2.90
N ILE A 115 -7.51 9.71 3.11
CA ILE A 115 -8.79 10.36 2.84
C ILE A 115 -8.87 10.64 1.33
N PRO A 116 -9.84 10.06 0.60
CA PRO A 116 -10.01 10.35 -0.81
C PRO A 116 -10.43 11.81 -1.01
N TYR A 117 -9.70 12.51 -1.87
CA TYR A 117 -9.98 13.89 -2.29
C TYR A 117 -10.08 13.94 -3.81
N THR A 118 -11.16 14.54 -4.32
CA THR A 118 -11.37 14.77 -5.75
C THR A 118 -11.41 16.28 -5.98
N GLU A 119 -10.57 16.79 -6.88
CA GLU A 119 -10.55 18.23 -7.20
C GLU A 119 -11.89 18.74 -7.74
N GLU A 120 -12.61 17.90 -8.49
CA GLU A 120 -13.95 18.22 -8.99
C GLU A 120 -14.99 18.41 -7.88
N GLU A 121 -14.97 17.56 -6.85
CA GLU A 121 -15.86 17.68 -5.68
C GLU A 121 -15.59 18.99 -4.94
N TYR A 122 -14.32 19.35 -4.81
CA TYR A 122 -13.90 20.60 -4.19
C TYR A 122 -14.34 21.83 -4.99
N LEU A 123 -14.16 21.84 -6.31
CA LEU A 123 -14.59 22.96 -7.16
C LEU A 123 -16.11 23.14 -7.13
N LYS A 124 -16.89 22.05 -7.16
CA LYS A 124 -18.35 22.10 -7.00
C LYS A 124 -18.76 22.68 -5.64
N ALA A 125 -18.08 22.28 -4.56
CA ALA A 125 -18.34 22.81 -3.23
C ALA A 125 -18.01 24.31 -3.15
N LYS A 126 -16.93 24.74 -3.80
CA LYS A 126 -16.52 26.14 -3.90
C LYS A 126 -17.50 27.01 -4.69
N GLU A 127 -18.09 26.49 -5.75
CA GLU A 127 -19.14 27.21 -6.51
C GLU A 127 -20.46 27.30 -5.75
N LYS A 128 -20.79 26.28 -4.93
CA LYS A 128 -22.04 26.25 -4.15
C LYS A 128 -22.04 27.24 -2.98
N ASP A 129 -20.88 27.52 -2.36
CA ASP A 129 -20.76 28.44 -1.22
C ASP A 129 -20.10 29.78 -1.64
N PRO A 130 -20.85 30.90 -1.70
CA PRO A 130 -20.28 32.22 -1.95
C PRO A 130 -19.29 32.68 -0.88
N ASP A 131 -19.39 32.15 0.35
CA ASP A 131 -18.48 32.42 1.48
C ASP A 131 -17.62 31.18 1.78
N PHE A 132 -17.06 30.58 0.72
CA PHE A 132 -16.25 29.36 0.84
C PHE A 132 -14.98 29.57 1.67
N TYR A 133 -14.33 30.74 1.52
CA TYR A 133 -13.15 31.12 2.30
C TYR A 133 -13.58 32.00 3.47
N ARG A 134 -13.96 31.36 4.58
CA ARG A 134 -14.43 32.05 5.77
C ARG A 134 -13.27 32.65 6.55
N ASP A 135 -13.38 33.94 6.86
CA ASP A 135 -12.49 34.65 7.79
C ASP A 135 -13.03 34.57 9.23
N ASP A 136 -12.23 34.97 10.22
CA ASP A 136 -12.57 34.93 11.64
C ASP A 136 -13.86 35.72 11.98
N ALA A 137 -14.26 36.67 11.12
CA ALA A 137 -15.49 37.46 11.26
C ALA A 137 -16.75 36.81 10.64
N SER A 138 -16.64 35.63 10.00
CA SER A 138 -17.79 34.98 9.36
C SER A 138 -18.80 34.45 10.40
N LEU A 139 -20.06 34.91 10.30
CA LEU A 139 -21.16 34.50 11.18
C LEU A 139 -21.81 33.15 10.80
N GLN A 140 -21.20 32.40 9.88
CA GLN A 140 -21.75 31.12 9.39
C GLN A 140 -21.44 29.93 10.31
N TYR A 141 -20.73 30.16 11.42
CA TYR A 141 -20.45 29.13 12.43
C TYR A 141 -21.75 28.62 13.07
N GLY A 142 -21.88 27.29 13.19
CA GLY A 142 -23.06 26.64 13.80
C GLY A 142 -24.25 26.43 12.86
N LYS A 143 -24.19 26.85 11.60
CA LYS A 143 -25.19 26.47 10.59
C LYS A 143 -24.91 25.06 10.09
N ALA A 144 -25.96 24.24 10.00
CA ALA A 144 -25.86 22.90 9.44
C ALA A 144 -25.58 22.99 7.94
N THR A 145 -24.40 22.53 7.53
CA THR A 145 -24.06 22.39 6.12
C THR A 145 -24.68 21.11 5.57
N GLU A 146 -25.22 21.18 4.36
CA GLU A 146 -25.69 19.99 3.64
C GLU A 146 -24.49 19.20 3.15
N ILE A 147 -24.08 18.19 3.94
CA ILE A 147 -23.02 17.27 3.59
C ILE A 147 -23.67 16.05 2.90
N PRO A 148 -23.16 15.60 1.74
CA PRO A 148 -23.63 14.36 1.12
C PRO A 148 -23.53 13.17 2.07
N GLU A 149 -24.54 12.30 2.07
CA GLU A 149 -24.59 11.11 2.94
C GLU A 149 -23.36 10.20 2.73
N GLU A 150 -22.88 10.08 1.49
CA GLU A 150 -21.66 9.32 1.16
C GLU A 150 -20.44 9.80 1.96
N ASN A 151 -20.31 11.10 2.21
CA ASN A 151 -19.19 11.64 2.99
C ASN A 151 -19.31 11.27 4.47
N VAL A 152 -20.54 11.22 4.98
CA VAL A 152 -20.84 10.78 6.34
C VAL A 152 -20.52 9.30 6.48
N ASP A 153 -20.92 8.47 5.52
CA ASP A 153 -20.61 7.04 5.52
C ASP A 153 -19.10 6.78 5.47
N ARG A 154 -18.35 7.54 4.65
CA ARG A 154 -16.88 7.49 4.62
C ARG A 154 -16.27 7.83 5.99
N MET A 155 -16.78 8.86 6.67
CA MET A 155 -16.34 9.22 8.01
C MET A 155 -16.64 8.11 9.02
N VAL A 156 -17.86 7.55 8.98
CA VAL A 156 -18.26 6.46 9.88
C VAL A 156 -17.37 5.23 9.65
N ALA A 157 -17.07 4.88 8.40
CA ALA A 157 -16.16 3.80 8.07
C ALA A 157 -14.77 4.00 8.70
N GLU A 158 -14.16 5.19 8.56
CA GLU A 158 -12.88 5.52 9.21
C GLU A 158 -12.93 5.34 10.73
N LEU A 159 -14.01 5.80 11.38
CA LEU A 159 -14.19 5.68 12.82
C LEU A 159 -14.29 4.22 13.27
N THR A 160 -14.99 3.39 12.50
CA THR A 160 -15.10 1.95 12.79
C THR A 160 -13.76 1.25 12.65
N ASP A 161 -12.97 1.57 11.63
CA ASP A 161 -11.65 0.98 11.41
C ASP A 161 -10.65 1.43 12.46
N ARG A 162 -10.74 2.68 12.91
CA ARG A 162 -9.98 3.18 14.05
C ARG A 162 -10.33 2.43 15.33
N ALA A 163 -11.61 2.13 15.55
CA ALA A 163 -12.05 1.34 16.70
C ALA A 163 -11.52 -0.10 16.62
N LYS A 164 -11.50 -0.73 15.43
CA LYS A 164 -10.91 -2.07 15.22
C LYS A 164 -9.40 -2.05 15.51
N SER A 165 -8.67 -1.11 14.91
CA SER A 165 -7.22 -0.96 15.10
C SER A 165 -6.85 -0.74 16.57
N ARG A 166 -7.66 0.02 17.32
CA ARG A 166 -7.48 0.20 18.77
C ARG A 166 -7.67 -1.10 19.55
N LYS A 167 -8.65 -1.93 19.18
CA LYS A 167 -8.86 -3.25 19.82
C LYS A 167 -7.70 -4.20 19.55
N GLU A 168 -7.15 -4.17 18.34
CA GLU A 168 -6.03 -5.02 17.92
C GLU A 168 -4.65 -4.54 18.41
N PHE A 169 -4.57 -3.32 18.95
CA PHE A 169 -3.32 -2.74 19.45
C PHE A 169 -2.67 -3.62 20.53
N SER A 170 -3.47 -4.22 21.41
CA SER A 170 -3.01 -5.23 22.37
C SER A 170 -3.26 -6.63 21.83
N ARG A 171 -2.21 -7.26 21.31
CA ARG A 171 -2.29 -8.64 20.82
C ARG A 171 -2.15 -9.62 21.98
N ARG A 172 -3.10 -10.55 22.09
CA ARG A 172 -2.97 -11.70 23.02
C ARG A 172 -1.82 -12.59 22.55
N ARG A 173 -0.91 -12.94 23.46
CA ARG A 173 0.14 -13.93 23.18
C ARG A 173 -0.50 -15.32 23.15
N ARG A 174 -0.03 -16.19 22.25
CA ARG A 174 -0.51 -17.58 22.15
C ARG A 174 -0.17 -18.32 23.45
N HIS A 175 -1.13 -19.08 23.97
CA HIS A 175 -0.91 -20.00 25.07
C HIS A 175 -0.17 -21.24 24.55
N HIS A 176 0.80 -21.73 25.31
CA HIS A 176 1.56 -22.93 25.00
C HIS A 176 1.36 -23.91 26.13
N ASP A 177 0.70 -25.04 25.85
CA ASP A 177 0.29 -26.02 26.88
C ASP A 177 1.49 -26.81 27.45
N GLU A 178 2.62 -26.79 26.76
CA GLU A 178 3.90 -27.38 27.19
C GLU A 178 4.60 -26.54 28.28
N LYS A 179 4.12 -25.32 28.55
CA LYS A 179 4.74 -24.46 29.55
C LYS A 179 4.30 -24.87 30.95
N ASP A 180 5.26 -25.03 31.86
CA ASP A 180 4.99 -25.24 33.28
C ASP A 180 4.06 -24.16 33.85
N ILE A 181 3.00 -24.62 34.51
CA ILE A 181 1.94 -23.77 35.06
C ILE A 181 2.36 -23.30 36.46
N ASP A 182 2.75 -22.04 36.56
CA ASP A 182 3.15 -21.38 37.81
C ASP A 182 2.00 -20.67 38.54
N SER A 183 0.76 -20.83 38.06
CA SER A 183 -0.40 -20.04 38.50
C SER A 183 -1.66 -20.88 38.65
N ILE A 184 -2.49 -20.49 39.63
CA ILE A 184 -3.77 -21.16 39.96
C ILE A 184 -4.94 -20.53 39.19
N ASN A 185 -4.86 -19.23 38.86
CA ASN A 185 -5.90 -18.49 38.15
C ASN A 185 -5.30 -17.45 37.18
N ASP A 186 -6.09 -16.96 36.22
CA ASP A 186 -5.65 -15.99 35.21
C ASP A 186 -5.09 -14.69 35.80
N ARG A 187 -5.67 -14.23 36.91
CA ARG A 187 -5.20 -13.00 37.58
C ARG A 187 -3.80 -13.19 38.17
N ASN A 188 -3.54 -14.37 38.73
CA ASN A 188 -2.25 -14.77 39.24
C ASN A 188 -1.24 -14.97 38.08
N GLU A 189 -1.64 -15.58 36.96
CA GLU A 189 -0.79 -15.70 35.77
C GLU A 189 -0.38 -14.31 35.23
N HIS A 190 -1.32 -13.35 35.21
CA HIS A 190 -1.01 -11.97 34.86
C HIS A 190 -0.06 -11.29 35.86
N PHE A 191 -0.19 -11.57 37.16
CA PHE A 191 0.68 -11.05 38.20
C PHE A 191 2.08 -11.64 38.12
N ASN A 192 2.21 -12.97 38.02
CA ASN A 192 3.49 -13.67 37.80
C ASN A 192 4.21 -13.14 36.56
N ARG A 193 3.50 -12.99 35.44
CA ARG A 193 4.06 -12.36 34.22
C ARG A 193 4.53 -10.92 34.43
N LYS A 194 3.91 -10.16 35.34
CA LYS A 194 4.34 -8.80 35.68
C LYS A 194 5.64 -8.82 36.50
N ILE A 195 5.71 -9.71 37.49
CA ILE A 195 6.91 -9.92 38.32
C ILE A 195 8.07 -10.40 37.44
N GLU A 196 7.85 -11.37 36.56
CA GLU A 196 8.88 -11.87 35.64
C GLU A 196 9.45 -10.78 34.74
N ARG A 197 8.62 -9.85 34.23
CA ARG A 197 9.12 -8.72 33.42
C ARG A 197 9.97 -7.74 34.21
N ALA A 198 9.66 -7.53 35.50
CA ALA A 198 10.35 -6.55 36.33
C ALA A 198 11.62 -7.13 36.97
N PHE A 199 11.54 -8.36 37.46
CA PHE A 199 12.57 -8.98 38.30
C PHE A 199 13.26 -10.19 37.64
N GLY A 200 12.69 -10.77 36.58
CA GLY A 200 13.22 -11.97 35.94
C GLY A 200 14.67 -11.81 35.48
N LYS A 201 15.09 -10.61 35.08
CA LYS A 201 16.49 -10.29 34.74
C LYS A 201 17.45 -10.50 35.93
N TYR A 202 17.00 -10.25 37.15
CA TYR A 202 17.80 -10.31 38.37
C TYR A 202 17.68 -11.67 39.09
N THR A 203 16.62 -12.43 38.84
CA THR A 203 16.33 -13.69 39.53
C THR A 203 16.69 -14.94 38.72
N VAL A 204 17.40 -14.80 37.60
CA VAL A 204 17.79 -15.91 36.71
C VAL A 204 18.57 -16.99 37.47
N GLU A 205 19.55 -16.59 38.28
CA GLU A 205 20.38 -17.53 39.05
C GLU A 205 19.55 -18.30 40.08
N ILE A 206 18.67 -17.61 40.80
CA ILE A 206 17.77 -18.23 41.79
C ILE A 206 16.87 -19.26 41.10
N LYS A 207 16.31 -18.93 39.93
CA LYS A 207 15.48 -19.84 39.15
C LYS A 207 16.24 -21.07 38.68
N ASN A 208 17.43 -20.87 38.11
CA ASN A 208 18.30 -21.96 37.67
C ASN A 208 18.71 -22.88 38.84
N ASN A 209 18.97 -22.31 40.02
CA ASN A 209 19.29 -23.09 41.22
C ASN A 209 18.09 -23.91 41.68
N LEU A 210 16.87 -23.37 41.59
CA LEU A 210 15.64 -24.10 41.89
C LEU A 210 15.44 -25.29 40.94
N GLU A 211 15.66 -25.07 39.63
CA GLU A 211 15.57 -26.11 38.60
C GLU A 211 16.66 -27.18 38.76
N ARG A 212 17.80 -26.83 39.36
CA ARG A 212 18.90 -27.77 39.70
C ARG A 212 18.77 -28.43 41.07
N GLY A 213 17.66 -28.23 41.79
CA GLY A 213 17.44 -28.86 43.09
C GLY A 213 18.18 -28.18 44.25
N THR A 214 18.32 -26.85 44.21
CA THR A 214 18.87 -25.97 45.27
C THR A 214 20.35 -26.14 45.59
N ALA A 215 21.11 -26.87 44.76
CA ALA A 215 22.56 -26.93 44.88
C ALA A 215 23.19 -25.58 44.50
N LEU A 216 24.11 -25.08 45.32
CA LEU A 216 24.93 -23.91 44.99
C LEU A 216 25.96 -24.30 43.91
N PRO A 217 26.32 -23.39 43.00
CA PRO A 217 27.42 -23.62 42.06
C PRO A 217 28.74 -23.77 42.84
N ASP A 218 29.58 -24.74 42.45
CA ASP A 218 30.98 -24.82 42.89
C ASP A 218 31.79 -23.61 42.38
#